data_AF-A0A9D4VJ92-F1
#
_entry.id   AF-A0A9D4VJ92-F1
#
_cell.length_a   1.000
_cell.length_b   1.000
_cell.length_c   1.000
_cell.angle_alpha   90.00
_cell.angle_beta   90.00
_cell.angle_gamma   90.00
#
_symmetry.space_group_name_H-M   'P 1'
#
loop_
_entity.id
_entity.type
_entity.pdbx_description
1 polymer ?
#
loop_
_entity_poly.entity_id
_entity_poly.type
_entity_poly.pdbx_seq_one_letter_code
_entity_poly.pdbx_strand_id
1 'polypeptide(L)'
;MLAWGAIEFSKEITDLNQIGHTLRAIKWGTDYFVKAHTQPNVLWGQVGDGVSDHYSWERAEDMTTPRTAYKIDEQHPGSDLTGETAAALAAAAIAFRTYNSSYSNLLLVHAKQLFTFADRYRGLYDESISRAHQLYASSGYSVKEFSWDNKYAGVQTLLSKVLLEGKAGPYASILKQYQAKADYFSCACLQKNDGGLLYLHDWNNMQYASSAAFLCQIEFLMSILPTA
;
A
#
# COMPACT_ATOMS: atom_id res chain seq x y z
N MET A 1 1.48 -0.37 3.47
CA MET A 1 1.19 0.28 4.77
C MET A 1 2.25 0.11 5.85
N LEU A 2 2.64 -1.11 6.24
CA LEU A 2 3.58 -1.32 7.36
C LEU A 2 4.91 -0.56 7.21
N ALA A 3 5.50 -0.56 6.01
CA ALA A 3 6.72 0.20 5.74
C ALA A 3 6.53 1.72 5.88
N TRP A 4 5.37 2.27 5.51
CA TRP A 4 5.08 3.69 5.71
C TRP A 4 5.04 4.03 7.19
N GLY A 5 4.35 3.22 8.01
CA GLY A 5 4.35 3.39 9.46
C GLY A 5 5.76 3.30 10.06
N ALA A 6 6.59 2.36 9.58
CA ALA A 6 7.98 2.23 10.04
C ALA A 6 8.85 3.45 9.68
N ILE A 7 8.54 4.15 8.59
CA ILE A 7 9.25 5.38 8.17
C ILE A 7 8.80 6.56 9.03
N GLU A 8 7.50 6.77 9.16
CA GLU A 8 6.94 7.94 9.87
C GLU A 8 7.19 7.86 11.38
N PHE A 9 7.00 6.67 11.98
CA PHE A 9 7.06 6.47 13.43
C PHE A 9 8.30 5.67 13.85
N SER A 10 9.39 5.80 13.09
CA SER A 10 10.64 5.04 13.32
C SER A 10 11.17 5.22 14.74
N LYS A 11 11.10 6.45 15.27
CA LYS A 11 11.55 6.79 16.61
C LYS A 11 10.73 6.06 17.67
N GLU A 12 9.41 6.21 17.64
CA GLU A 12 8.49 5.61 18.60
C GLU A 12 8.58 4.08 18.60
N ILE A 13 8.67 3.47 17.42
CA ILE A 13 8.84 2.02 17.26
C ILE A 13 10.19 1.55 17.82
N THR A 14 11.24 2.35 17.68
CA THR A 14 12.57 2.06 18.22
C THR A 14 12.60 2.20 19.74
N ASP A 15 11.98 3.26 20.28
CA ASP A 15 11.86 3.50 21.73
C ASP A 15 11.10 2.37 22.43
N LEU A 16 10.15 1.74 21.73
CA LEU A 16 9.41 0.55 22.18
C LEU A 16 10.16 -0.79 21.95
N ASN A 17 11.40 -0.74 21.45
CA ASN A 17 12.22 -1.91 21.09
C ASN A 17 11.53 -2.85 20.09
N GLN A 18 10.71 -2.32 19.18
CA GLN A 18 9.96 -3.10 18.19
C GLN A 18 10.54 -3.05 16.78
N ILE A 19 11.51 -2.17 16.51
CA ILE A 19 12.02 -1.94 15.14
C ILE A 19 12.54 -3.24 14.48
N GLY A 20 13.18 -4.13 15.24
CA GLY A 20 13.62 -5.43 14.74
C GLY A 20 12.45 -6.34 14.33
N HIS A 21 11.35 -6.35 15.08
CA HIS A 21 10.15 -7.11 14.74
C HIS A 21 9.44 -6.51 13.51
N THR A 22 9.31 -5.19 13.47
CA THR A 22 8.71 -4.47 12.35
C THR A 22 9.45 -4.74 11.05
N LEU A 23 10.79 -4.61 11.05
CA LEU A 23 11.60 -4.88 9.86
C LEU A 23 11.54 -6.36 9.46
N ARG A 24 11.52 -7.32 10.39
CA ARG A 24 11.33 -8.74 10.05
C ARG A 24 9.99 -9.00 9.35
N ALA A 25 8.91 -8.39 9.84
CA ALA A 25 7.58 -8.52 9.23
C ALA A 25 7.54 -7.92 7.81
N ILE A 26 8.12 -6.73 7.62
CA ILE A 26 8.25 -6.13 6.27
C ILE A 26 9.08 -7.04 5.36
N LYS A 27 10.22 -7.53 5.86
CA LYS A 27 11.13 -8.40 5.09
C LYS A 27 10.43 -9.66 4.60
N TRP A 28 9.60 -10.27 5.42
CA TRP A 28 8.87 -11.49 5.06
C TRP A 28 8.00 -11.29 3.81
N GLY A 29 7.25 -10.18 3.76
CA GLY A 29 6.45 -9.83 2.58
C GLY A 29 7.30 -9.45 1.37
N THR A 30 8.36 -8.66 1.56
CA THR A 30 9.21 -8.23 0.44
C THR A 30 10.08 -9.34 -0.13
N ASP A 31 10.49 -10.32 0.68
CA ASP A 31 11.16 -11.53 0.19
C ASP A 31 10.24 -12.34 -0.75
N TYR A 32 8.94 -12.40 -0.43
CA TYR A 32 7.96 -13.00 -1.33
C TYR A 32 7.83 -12.21 -2.64
N PHE A 33 7.71 -10.88 -2.58
CA PHE A 33 7.61 -10.06 -3.80
C PHE A 33 8.84 -10.14 -4.69
N VAL A 34 10.05 -10.20 -4.12
CA VAL A 34 11.29 -10.41 -4.88
C VAL A 34 11.27 -11.76 -5.60
N LYS A 35 10.78 -12.83 -4.96
CA LYS A 35 10.63 -14.14 -5.60
C LYS A 35 9.53 -14.15 -6.67
N ALA A 36 8.45 -13.41 -6.43
CA ALA A 36 7.32 -13.28 -7.35
C ALA A 36 7.64 -12.41 -8.57
N HIS A 37 8.68 -11.58 -8.53
CA HIS A 37 9.13 -10.76 -9.65
C HIS A 37 10.32 -11.42 -10.35
N THR A 38 10.02 -12.36 -11.26
CA THR A 38 11.03 -13.25 -11.87
C THR A 38 11.74 -12.65 -13.08
N GLN A 39 11.13 -11.68 -13.75
CA GLN A 39 11.67 -10.96 -14.92
C GLN A 39 11.09 -9.54 -14.95
N PRO A 40 11.75 -8.55 -15.61
CA PRO A 40 11.35 -7.14 -15.53
C PRO A 40 9.86 -6.84 -15.77
N ASN A 41 9.21 -7.61 -16.65
CA ASN A 41 7.79 -7.46 -17.01
C ASN A 41 6.98 -8.73 -16.67
N VAL A 42 7.34 -9.46 -15.61
CA VAL A 42 6.61 -10.65 -15.13
C VAL A 42 6.47 -10.61 -13.62
N LEU A 43 5.23 -10.59 -13.14
CA LEU A 43 4.90 -10.62 -11.71
C LEU A 43 3.90 -11.75 -11.41
N TRP A 44 4.23 -12.62 -10.46
CA TRP A 44 3.33 -13.64 -9.94
C TRP A 44 2.40 -13.02 -8.89
N GLY A 45 1.12 -12.88 -9.22
CA GLY A 45 0.15 -12.11 -8.43
C GLY A 45 -0.66 -12.94 -7.43
N GLN A 46 -0.84 -14.24 -7.69
CA GLN A 46 -1.67 -15.11 -6.86
C GLN A 46 -1.13 -16.54 -6.84
N VAL A 47 -1.24 -17.20 -5.68
CA VAL A 47 -0.94 -18.62 -5.50
C VAL A 47 -2.09 -19.29 -4.75
N GLY A 48 -2.76 -20.22 -5.42
CA GLY A 48 -3.97 -20.87 -4.91
C GLY A 48 -5.20 -20.51 -5.72
N ASP A 49 -6.16 -21.42 -5.72
CA ASP A 49 -7.49 -21.19 -6.27
C ASP A 49 -8.49 -20.91 -5.16
N GLY A 50 -9.03 -19.69 -5.12
CA GLY A 50 -9.93 -19.24 -4.05
C GLY A 50 -11.20 -20.08 -3.90
N VAL A 51 -11.74 -20.65 -4.97
CA VAL A 51 -12.93 -21.51 -4.88
C VAL A 51 -12.62 -22.79 -4.13
N SER A 52 -11.56 -23.51 -4.53
CA SER A 52 -11.15 -24.74 -3.83
C SER A 52 -10.65 -24.48 -2.41
N ASP A 53 -9.94 -23.37 -2.21
CA ASP A 53 -9.37 -22.97 -0.91
C ASP A 53 -10.47 -22.68 0.11
N HIS A 54 -11.47 -21.87 -0.25
CA HIS A 54 -12.57 -21.50 0.65
C HIS A 54 -13.55 -22.66 0.94
N TYR A 55 -13.50 -23.76 0.17
CA TYR A 55 -14.30 -24.95 0.44
C TYR A 55 -13.65 -25.86 1.49
N SER A 56 -12.35 -25.67 1.79
CA SER A 56 -11.63 -26.44 2.80
C SER A 56 -11.50 -25.65 4.10
N TRP A 57 -11.88 -26.25 5.24
CA TRP A 57 -11.66 -25.68 6.57
C TRP A 57 -10.68 -26.56 7.35
N GLU A 58 -9.39 -26.34 7.11
CA GLU A 58 -8.29 -27.09 7.72
C GLU A 58 -7.12 -26.16 8.11
N ARG A 59 -6.14 -26.70 8.83
CA ARG A 59 -4.92 -25.95 9.14
C ARG A 59 -4.11 -25.73 7.87
N ALA A 60 -3.45 -24.58 7.76
CA ALA A 60 -2.64 -24.26 6.59
C ALA A 60 -1.54 -25.30 6.31
N GLU A 61 -1.01 -25.94 7.36
CA GLU A 61 0.01 -26.99 7.28
C GLU A 61 -0.50 -28.31 6.72
N ASP A 62 -1.82 -28.55 6.80
CA ASP A 62 -2.46 -29.80 6.36
C ASP A 62 -3.12 -29.67 4.97
N MET A 63 -3.02 -28.50 4.34
CA MET A 63 -3.75 -28.19 3.11
C MET A 63 -3.41 -29.11 1.94
N THR A 64 -4.45 -29.62 1.28
CA THR A 64 -4.32 -30.45 0.06
C THR A 64 -4.91 -29.79 -1.19
N THR A 65 -5.47 -28.59 -1.07
CA THR A 65 -6.05 -27.84 -2.19
C THR A 65 -4.98 -27.43 -3.22
N PRO A 66 -5.34 -27.35 -4.52
CA PRO A 66 -4.39 -26.93 -5.56
C PRO A 66 -3.82 -25.53 -5.31
N ARG A 67 -2.49 -25.41 -5.29
CA ARG A 67 -1.76 -24.14 -5.12
C ARG A 67 -1.20 -23.59 -6.44
N THR A 68 -2.03 -23.56 -7.48
CA THR A 68 -1.64 -23.03 -8.80
C THR A 68 -1.22 -21.56 -8.69
N ALA A 69 -0.10 -21.22 -9.32
CA ALA A 69 0.39 -19.85 -9.36
C ALA A 69 -0.07 -19.14 -10.65
N TYR A 70 -0.47 -17.88 -10.54
CA TYR A 70 -0.94 -17.03 -11.62
C TYR A 70 -0.06 -15.80 -11.73
N LYS A 71 0.25 -15.39 -12.97
CA LYS A 71 1.12 -14.26 -13.26
C LYS A 71 0.43 -13.26 -14.17
N ILE A 72 0.94 -12.04 -14.13
CA ILE A 72 0.72 -10.98 -15.11
C ILE A 72 2.02 -10.75 -15.90
N ASP A 73 1.87 -10.40 -17.17
CA ASP A 73 2.97 -10.14 -18.10
C ASP A 73 2.57 -9.11 -19.17
N GLU A 74 3.43 -8.90 -20.17
CA GLU A 74 3.17 -7.91 -21.23
C GLU A 74 1.90 -8.20 -22.04
N GLN A 75 1.50 -9.47 -22.15
CA GLN A 75 0.29 -9.88 -22.86
C GLN A 75 -0.97 -9.82 -21.98
N HIS A 76 -0.80 -10.01 -20.67
CA HIS A 76 -1.87 -9.95 -19.67
C HIS A 76 -1.47 -9.00 -18.52
N PRO A 77 -1.52 -7.66 -18.74
CA PRO A 77 -0.99 -6.68 -17.81
C PRO A 77 -1.88 -6.45 -16.59
N GLY A 78 -1.30 -5.92 -15.50
CA GLY A 78 -2.02 -5.53 -14.29
C GLY A 78 -1.32 -4.39 -13.57
N SER A 79 -1.60 -3.15 -13.97
CA SER A 79 -0.91 -1.93 -13.53
C SER A 79 -1.15 -1.59 -12.07
N ASP A 80 -2.35 -1.86 -11.57
CA ASP A 80 -2.74 -1.71 -10.17
C ASP A 80 -1.90 -2.62 -9.26
N LEU A 81 -1.90 -3.94 -9.49
CA LEU A 81 -1.14 -4.90 -8.70
C LEU A 81 0.37 -4.68 -8.83
N THR A 82 0.84 -4.43 -10.05
CA THR A 82 2.26 -4.15 -10.32
C THR A 82 2.69 -2.85 -9.65
N GLY A 83 1.88 -1.79 -9.75
CA GLY A 83 2.12 -0.50 -9.15
C GLY A 83 2.11 -0.54 -7.63
N GLU A 84 1.18 -1.29 -7.02
CA GLU A 84 1.12 -1.49 -5.58
C GLU A 84 2.34 -2.27 -5.08
N THR A 85 2.75 -3.32 -5.80
CA THR A 85 3.96 -4.10 -5.45
C THR A 85 5.22 -3.22 -5.57
N ALA A 86 5.30 -2.38 -6.60
CA ALA A 86 6.37 -1.41 -6.76
C ALA A 86 6.41 -0.40 -5.60
N ALA A 87 5.27 0.13 -5.20
CA ALA A 87 5.15 1.05 -4.07
C ALA A 87 5.55 0.39 -2.74
N ALA A 88 5.13 -0.86 -2.51
CA ALA A 88 5.51 -1.62 -1.31
C ALA A 88 7.03 -1.84 -1.23
N LEU A 89 7.66 -2.24 -2.34
CA LEU A 89 9.11 -2.44 -2.41
C LEU A 89 9.88 -1.12 -2.27
N ALA A 90 9.41 -0.03 -2.88
CA ALA A 90 10.03 1.30 -2.76
C ALA A 90 9.95 1.83 -1.31
N ALA A 91 8.78 1.71 -0.66
CA ALA A 91 8.63 2.10 0.74
C ALA A 91 9.52 1.24 1.66
N ALA A 92 9.55 -0.07 1.45
CA ALA A 92 10.44 -0.94 2.20
C ALA A 92 11.92 -0.60 1.96
N ALA A 93 12.33 -0.24 0.74
CA ALA A 93 13.69 0.20 0.47
C ALA A 93 14.09 1.41 1.33
N ILE A 94 13.18 2.37 1.55
CA ILE A 94 13.42 3.50 2.47
C ILE A 94 13.55 3.00 3.90
N ALA A 95 12.62 2.15 4.37
CA ALA A 95 12.62 1.62 5.75
C ALA A 95 13.91 0.82 6.07
N PHE A 96 14.46 0.09 5.11
CA PHE A 96 15.70 -0.67 5.28
C PHE A 96 16.98 0.14 5.06
N ARG A 97 16.92 1.36 4.54
CA ARG A 97 18.10 2.10 4.05
C ARG A 97 19.23 2.20 5.09
N THR A 98 18.90 2.44 6.35
CA THR A 98 19.88 2.59 7.45
C THR A 98 20.24 1.26 8.13
N TYR A 99 19.44 0.21 7.95
CA TYR A 99 19.60 -1.08 8.64
C TYR A 99 20.21 -2.16 7.74
N ASN A 100 19.97 -2.10 6.43
CA ASN A 100 20.51 -3.01 5.43
C ASN A 100 20.49 -2.34 4.04
N SER A 101 21.55 -1.60 3.71
CA SER A 101 21.66 -0.87 2.45
C SER A 101 21.69 -1.78 1.22
N SER A 102 22.30 -2.98 1.33
CA SER A 102 22.33 -3.94 0.22
C SER A 102 20.91 -4.44 -0.12
N TYR A 103 20.12 -4.79 0.89
CA TYR A 103 18.74 -5.22 0.68
C TYR A 103 17.86 -4.05 0.20
N SER A 104 18.04 -2.86 0.78
CA SER A 104 17.38 -1.63 0.31
C SER A 104 17.61 -1.38 -1.19
N ASN A 105 18.85 -1.51 -1.68
CA ASN A 105 19.17 -1.36 -3.09
C ASN A 105 18.52 -2.43 -3.96
N LEU A 106 18.49 -3.69 -3.50
CA LEU A 106 17.80 -4.77 -4.20
C LEU A 106 16.31 -4.46 -4.36
N LEU A 107 15.62 -4.08 -3.29
CA LEU A 107 14.20 -3.73 -3.32
C LEU A 107 13.93 -2.57 -4.30
N LEU A 108 14.82 -1.57 -4.32
CA LEU A 108 14.69 -0.42 -5.22
C LEU A 108 14.85 -0.80 -6.70
N VAL A 109 15.69 -1.79 -7.03
CA VAL A 109 15.82 -2.30 -8.40
C VAL A 109 14.50 -2.93 -8.87
N HIS A 110 13.93 -3.85 -8.07
CA HIS A 110 12.65 -4.47 -8.39
C HIS A 110 11.51 -3.45 -8.46
N ALA A 111 11.47 -2.47 -7.54
CA ALA A 111 10.46 -1.41 -7.54
C ALA A 111 10.47 -0.58 -8.83
N LYS A 112 11.65 -0.18 -9.33
CA LYS A 112 11.77 0.60 -10.58
C LYS A 112 11.34 -0.18 -11.80
N GLN A 113 11.70 -1.47 -11.87
CA GLN A 113 11.31 -2.36 -12.95
C GLN A 113 9.78 -2.53 -12.98
N LEU A 114 9.17 -2.89 -11.85
CA LEU A 114 7.73 -3.05 -11.74
C LEU A 114 6.98 -1.75 -12.01
N PHE A 115 7.45 -0.61 -11.50
CA PHE A 115 6.86 0.69 -11.84
C PHE A 115 6.88 0.97 -13.34
N THR A 116 7.99 0.66 -14.02
CA THR A 116 8.11 0.81 -15.47
C THR A 116 7.17 -0.14 -16.21
N PHE A 117 7.04 -1.40 -15.74
CA PHE A 117 6.11 -2.38 -16.29
C PHE A 117 4.66 -1.89 -16.17
N ALA A 118 4.26 -1.43 -14.98
CA ALA A 118 2.92 -0.93 -14.69
C ALA A 118 2.52 0.28 -15.56
N ASP A 119 3.43 1.23 -15.78
CA ASP A 119 3.15 2.44 -16.56
C ASP A 119 3.11 2.16 -18.08
N ARG A 120 4.00 1.29 -18.58
CA ARG A 120 4.10 0.97 -20.02
C ARG A 120 2.98 0.06 -20.51
N TYR A 121 2.59 -0.93 -19.73
CA TYR A 121 1.58 -1.92 -20.10
C TYR A 121 0.36 -1.74 -19.22
N ARG A 122 -0.56 -0.89 -19.68
CA ARG A 122 -1.74 -0.50 -18.89
C ARG A 122 -2.85 -1.52 -19.00
N GLY A 123 -3.34 -1.98 -17.85
CA GLY A 123 -4.49 -2.87 -17.70
C GLY A 123 -4.82 -3.07 -16.23
N LEU A 124 -6.03 -3.53 -15.92
CA LEU A 124 -6.39 -3.89 -14.54
C LEU A 124 -6.00 -5.35 -14.30
N TYR A 125 -5.41 -5.66 -13.13
CA TYR A 125 -4.96 -7.04 -12.88
C TYR A 125 -6.14 -8.02 -12.78
N ASP A 126 -7.32 -7.55 -12.39
CA ASP A 126 -8.51 -8.38 -12.26
C ASP A 126 -9.14 -8.72 -13.62
N GLU A 127 -8.89 -7.92 -14.66
CA GLU A 127 -9.18 -8.28 -16.05
C GLU A 127 -8.22 -9.36 -16.59
N SER A 128 -6.96 -9.33 -16.14
CA SER A 128 -5.93 -10.31 -16.52
C SER A 128 -5.97 -11.60 -15.70
N ILE A 129 -6.50 -11.54 -14.47
CA ILE A 129 -6.71 -12.69 -13.58
C ILE A 129 -8.21 -12.84 -13.33
N SER A 130 -8.89 -13.54 -14.24
CA SER A 130 -10.35 -13.73 -14.21
C SER A 130 -10.92 -14.30 -12.89
N ARG A 131 -10.10 -14.99 -12.08
CA ARG A 131 -10.48 -15.49 -10.74
C ARG A 131 -10.39 -14.43 -9.63
N ALA A 132 -9.59 -13.37 -9.79
CA ALA A 132 -9.47 -12.28 -8.82
C ALA A 132 -10.62 -11.28 -8.92
N HIS A 133 -11.20 -11.10 -10.12
CA HIS A 133 -12.32 -10.19 -10.39
C HIS A 133 -13.55 -10.40 -9.50
N GLN A 134 -13.86 -11.67 -9.15
CA GLN A 134 -15.01 -11.98 -8.29
C GLN A 134 -14.79 -11.66 -6.80
N LEU A 135 -13.53 -11.43 -6.39
CA LEU A 135 -13.14 -11.29 -4.98
C LEU A 135 -12.60 -9.90 -4.64
N TYR A 136 -11.95 -9.21 -5.58
CA TYR A 136 -11.20 -7.97 -5.34
C TYR A 136 -11.24 -7.02 -6.56
N ALA A 137 -12.42 -6.48 -6.89
CA ALA A 137 -12.60 -5.51 -7.98
C ALA A 137 -12.12 -4.10 -7.61
N SER A 138 -11.57 -3.36 -8.59
CA SER A 138 -11.06 -2.01 -8.39
C SER A 138 -12.06 -0.89 -8.72
N SER A 139 -12.08 0.18 -7.92
CA SER A 139 -12.99 1.33 -8.04
C SER A 139 -12.31 2.68 -7.77
N GLY A 140 -12.84 3.78 -8.32
CA GLY A 140 -12.25 5.10 -8.08
C GLY A 140 -13.16 6.29 -8.34
N TYR A 141 -13.63 6.95 -7.27
CA TYR A 141 -14.04 8.37 -7.22
C TYR A 141 -13.96 8.90 -5.76
N SER A 142 -14.03 10.23 -5.59
CA SER A 142 -13.94 11.06 -4.36
C SER A 142 -13.59 10.35 -3.04
N VAL A 143 -12.43 10.71 -2.48
CA VAL A 143 -11.77 9.90 -1.47
C VAL A 143 -12.29 10.21 -0.08
N LYS A 144 -13.26 9.40 0.37
CA LYS A 144 -13.60 9.29 1.79
C LYS A 144 -12.98 8.05 2.43
N GLU A 145 -12.17 7.32 1.67
CA GLU A 145 -11.68 6.01 2.04
C GLU A 145 -10.21 5.84 1.64
N PHE A 146 -9.45 5.21 2.52
CA PHE A 146 -8.11 4.75 2.23
C PHE A 146 -8.03 3.26 2.53
N SER A 147 -7.69 2.45 1.52
CA SER A 147 -7.79 0.99 1.61
C SER A 147 -6.83 0.28 0.65
N TRP A 148 -6.95 -1.05 0.57
CA TRP A 148 -6.18 -1.87 -0.35
C TRP A 148 -6.54 -1.63 -1.82
N ASP A 149 -7.67 -1.00 -2.11
CA ASP A 149 -8.09 -0.62 -3.47
C ASP A 149 -7.80 0.86 -3.73
N ASN A 150 -8.23 1.75 -2.82
CA ASN A 150 -8.16 3.20 -3.02
C ASN A 150 -6.98 3.86 -2.27
N LYS A 151 -6.02 4.41 -3.04
CA LYS A 151 -4.75 4.97 -2.53
C LYS A 151 -4.71 6.49 -2.59
N TYR A 152 -5.76 7.14 -3.11
CA TYR A 152 -5.73 8.56 -3.42
C TYR A 152 -5.54 9.43 -2.16
N ALA A 153 -6.18 9.07 -1.04
CA ALA A 153 -6.05 9.82 0.21
C ALA A 153 -4.60 9.76 0.71
N GLY A 154 -3.99 8.57 0.69
CA GLY A 154 -2.58 8.42 1.06
C GLY A 154 -1.64 9.23 0.17
N VAL A 155 -1.85 9.22 -1.16
CA VAL A 155 -1.07 10.05 -2.10
C VAL A 155 -1.27 11.54 -1.84
N GLN A 156 -2.51 11.98 -1.61
CA GLN A 156 -2.84 13.36 -1.28
C GLN A 156 -2.13 13.80 0.00
N THR A 157 -2.15 13.00 1.06
CA THR A 157 -1.43 13.27 2.31
C THR A 157 0.09 13.37 2.08
N LEU A 158 0.68 12.43 1.34
CA LEU A 158 2.12 12.45 1.03
C LEU A 158 2.55 13.67 0.21
N LEU A 159 1.77 14.04 -0.82
CA LEU A 159 2.06 15.21 -1.64
C LEU A 159 1.91 16.51 -0.87
N SER A 160 0.98 16.55 0.09
CA SER A 160 0.83 17.66 1.03
C SER A 160 2.06 17.80 1.92
N LYS A 161 2.63 16.69 2.38
CA LYS A 161 3.90 16.68 3.13
C LYS A 161 5.03 17.34 2.34
N VAL A 162 5.18 16.98 1.06
CA VAL A 162 6.21 17.58 0.17
C VAL A 162 6.05 19.10 0.06
N LEU A 163 4.81 19.59 0.01
CA LEU A 163 4.53 21.02 0.02
C LEU A 163 4.96 21.68 1.33
N LEU A 164 4.58 21.10 2.46
CA LEU A 164 4.87 21.63 3.80
C LEU A 164 6.36 21.59 4.15
N GLU A 165 7.09 20.61 3.63
CA GLU A 165 8.56 20.54 3.75
C GLU A 165 9.30 21.56 2.87
N GLY A 166 8.59 22.46 2.17
CA GLY A 166 9.20 23.48 1.30
C GLY A 166 9.80 22.91 0.00
N LYS A 167 9.57 21.64 -0.31
CA LYS A 167 10.14 20.92 -1.47
C LYS A 167 9.24 20.98 -2.71
N ALA A 168 8.27 21.88 -2.71
CA ALA A 168 7.24 21.98 -3.74
C ALA A 168 7.77 22.41 -5.12
N GLY A 169 8.80 23.25 -5.15
CA GLY A 169 9.38 23.81 -6.37
C GLY A 169 8.32 24.36 -7.34
N PRO A 170 8.38 24.03 -8.65
CA PRO A 170 7.42 24.52 -9.64
C PRO A 170 6.01 23.93 -9.49
N TYR A 171 5.86 22.87 -8.68
CA TYR A 171 4.58 22.16 -8.51
C TYR A 171 3.74 22.70 -7.35
N ALA A 172 4.16 23.78 -6.68
CA ALA A 172 3.49 24.30 -5.49
C ALA A 172 1.99 24.58 -5.67
N SER A 173 1.58 25.10 -6.83
CA SER A 173 0.16 25.35 -7.14
C SER A 173 -0.66 24.05 -7.19
N ILE A 174 -0.08 22.98 -7.71
CA ILE A 174 -0.71 21.66 -7.80
C ILE A 174 -0.72 20.99 -6.43
N LEU A 175 0.39 21.04 -5.69
CA LEU A 175 0.46 20.44 -4.35
C LEU A 175 -0.52 21.09 -3.37
N LYS A 176 -0.79 22.40 -3.50
CA LYS A 176 -1.86 23.07 -2.73
C LYS A 176 -3.25 22.48 -3.00
N GLN A 177 -3.52 22.03 -4.22
CA GLN A 177 -4.78 21.34 -4.53
C GLN A 177 -4.82 19.94 -3.90
N TYR A 178 -3.68 19.24 -3.82
CA TYR A 178 -3.60 17.96 -3.12
C TYR A 178 -3.76 18.12 -1.61
N GLN A 179 -3.23 19.19 -1.03
CA GLN A 179 -3.47 19.58 0.36
C GLN A 179 -4.95 19.76 0.65
N ALA A 180 -5.65 20.59 -0.14
CA ALA A 180 -7.09 20.76 0.04
C ALA A 180 -7.89 19.44 -0.07
N LYS A 181 -7.40 18.46 -0.84
CA LYS A 181 -8.03 17.13 -0.93
C LYS A 181 -7.72 16.25 0.28
N ALA A 182 -6.51 16.32 0.84
CA ALA A 182 -6.17 15.64 2.09
C ALA A 182 -7.01 16.19 3.25
N ASP A 183 -7.11 17.52 3.36
CA ASP A 183 -7.94 18.19 4.38
C ASP A 183 -9.42 17.75 4.27
N TYR A 184 -9.92 17.60 3.03
CA TYR A 184 -11.27 17.09 2.79
C TYR A 184 -11.46 15.65 3.30
N PHE A 185 -10.48 14.77 3.07
CA PHE A 185 -10.51 13.40 3.59
C PHE A 185 -10.57 13.38 5.13
N SER A 186 -9.73 14.19 5.79
CA SER A 186 -9.74 14.32 7.24
C SER A 186 -11.07 14.87 7.78
N CYS A 187 -11.67 15.85 7.08
CA CYS A 187 -13.02 16.33 7.40
C CYS A 187 -14.10 15.24 7.22
N ALA A 188 -13.99 14.41 6.17
CA ALA A 188 -14.92 13.31 5.94
C ALA A 188 -14.84 12.25 7.06
N CYS A 189 -13.67 12.08 7.66
CA CYS A 189 -13.46 11.22 8.84
C CYS A 189 -14.08 11.79 10.13
N LEU A 190 -14.83 12.89 10.11
CA LEU A 190 -15.59 13.35 11.29
C LEU A 190 -16.94 12.64 11.45
N GLN A 191 -17.38 11.89 10.44
CA GLN A 191 -18.62 11.12 10.51
C GLN A 191 -18.47 9.95 11.48
N LYS A 192 -19.21 10.00 12.59
CA LYS A 192 -19.20 9.00 13.66
C LYS A 192 -20.59 8.42 13.85
N ASN A 193 -20.65 7.17 14.29
CA ASN A 193 -21.88 6.60 14.84
C ASN A 193 -22.18 7.17 16.24
N ASP A 194 -23.32 6.80 16.82
CA ASP A 194 -23.76 7.28 18.15
C ASP A 194 -22.79 6.91 19.29
N GLY A 195 -21.92 5.92 19.07
CA GLY A 195 -20.86 5.51 20.00
C GLY A 195 -19.53 6.25 19.81
N GLY A 196 -19.44 7.18 18.86
CA GLY A 196 -18.24 7.95 18.57
C GLY A 196 -17.21 7.26 17.68
N LEU A 197 -17.52 6.07 17.14
CA LEU A 197 -16.67 5.32 16.22
C LEU A 197 -16.84 5.84 14.79
N LEU A 198 -15.73 5.95 14.04
CA LEU A 198 -15.78 6.18 12.59
C LEU A 198 -16.46 5.01 11.91
N TYR A 199 -17.60 5.26 11.26
CA TYR A 199 -18.40 4.23 10.60
C TYR A 199 -18.42 4.49 9.10
N LEU A 200 -17.62 3.73 8.37
CA LEU A 200 -17.35 3.89 6.94
C LEU A 200 -18.04 2.79 6.10
N HIS A 201 -18.11 1.56 6.63
CA HIS A 201 -18.71 0.41 5.94
C HIS A 201 -19.36 -0.56 6.92
N ASP A 202 -20.38 -1.30 6.47
CA ASP A 202 -21.02 -2.35 7.27
C ASP A 202 -20.12 -3.58 7.44
N TRP A 203 -19.26 -3.85 6.46
CA TRP A 203 -18.32 -4.97 6.48
C TRP A 203 -16.89 -4.47 6.74
N ASN A 204 -16.20 -5.11 7.68
CA ASN A 204 -14.81 -4.79 8.05
C ASN A 204 -14.56 -3.31 8.42
N ASN A 205 -15.53 -2.62 9.03
CA ASN A 205 -15.43 -1.20 9.39
C ASN A 205 -14.10 -0.84 10.08
N MET A 206 -13.62 -1.70 10.98
CA MET A 206 -12.38 -1.46 11.74
C MET A 206 -11.14 -1.36 10.86
N GLN A 207 -11.11 -2.03 9.70
CA GLN A 207 -10.02 -1.90 8.73
C GLN A 207 -9.98 -0.49 8.14
N TYR A 208 -11.14 0.04 7.78
CA TYR A 208 -11.26 1.38 7.22
C TYR A 208 -11.04 2.46 8.28
N ALA A 209 -11.63 2.29 9.47
CA ALA A 209 -11.46 3.20 10.60
C ALA A 209 -9.99 3.30 11.04
N SER A 210 -9.27 2.17 11.11
CA SER A 210 -7.84 2.17 11.45
C SER A 210 -6.96 2.79 10.36
N SER A 211 -7.27 2.55 9.09
CA SER A 211 -6.56 3.16 7.95
C SER A 211 -6.78 4.67 7.89
N ALA A 212 -8.01 5.14 8.17
CA ALA A 212 -8.34 6.55 8.29
C ALA A 212 -7.62 7.20 9.48
N ALA A 213 -7.66 6.58 10.65
CA ALA A 213 -6.95 7.07 11.83
C ALA A 213 -5.44 7.21 11.60
N PHE A 214 -4.82 6.27 10.88
CA PHE A 214 -3.41 6.34 10.49
C PHE A 214 -3.11 7.58 9.65
N LEU A 215 -3.91 7.87 8.61
CA LEU A 215 -3.70 9.05 7.77
C LEU A 215 -3.95 10.36 8.52
N CYS A 216 -5.03 10.43 9.31
CA CYS A 216 -5.32 11.61 10.13
C CYS A 216 -4.20 11.89 11.15
N GLN A 217 -3.58 10.84 11.71
CA GLN A 217 -2.44 11.01 12.61
C GLN A 217 -1.22 11.63 11.89
N ILE A 218 -0.92 11.19 10.67
CA ILE A 218 0.16 11.76 9.86
C ILE A 218 -0.14 13.22 9.53
N GLU A 219 -1.36 13.51 9.11
CA GLU A 219 -1.79 14.88 8.80
C GLU A 219 -1.70 15.82 9.99
N PHE A 220 -2.14 15.35 11.16
CA PHE A 220 -1.99 16.07 12.41
C PHE A 220 -0.51 16.36 12.71
N LEU A 221 0.38 15.37 12.59
CA LEU A 221 1.82 15.57 12.80
C LEU A 221 2.41 16.63 11.85
N MET A 222 1.97 16.66 10.59
CA MET A 222 2.41 17.68 9.63
C MET A 222 1.96 19.09 10.02
N SER A 223 0.84 19.24 10.73
CA SER A 223 0.30 20.55 11.14
C SER A 223 0.97 21.15 12.38
N ILE A 224 1.58 20.31 13.23
CA ILE A 224 2.17 20.73 14.51
C ILE A 224 3.70 20.86 14.48
N LEU A 225 4.37 20.20 13.54
CA LEU A 225 5.82 20.29 13.42
C LEU A 225 6.19 21.59 12.67
N PRO A 226 7.09 22.42 13.21
CA PRO A 226 7.54 23.60 12.48
C PRO A 226 8.15 23.15 11.15
N THR A 227 7.69 23.75 10.05
CA THR A 227 8.29 23.59 8.73
C THR A 227 9.77 23.96 8.86
N ALA A 228 10.65 22.97 8.67
CA ALA A 228 12.10 23.12 8.78
C ALA A 228 12.66 24.09 7.72
#